data_AF-X0Z8U8-F1
#
_entry.id   AF-X0Z8U8-F1
#
_cell.length_a   1.000
_cell.length_b   1.000
_cell.length_c   1.000
_cell.angle_alpha   90.00
_cell.angle_beta   90.00
_cell.angle_gamma   90.00
#
_symmetry.space_group_name_H-M   'P 1'
#
loop_
_entity.id
_entity.type
_entity.pdbx_description
1 polymer ?
#
loop_
_entity_poly.entity_id
_entity_poly.type
_entity_poly.pdbx_seq_one_letter_code
_entity_poly.pdbx_strand_id
1 'polypeptide(L)'
;MSLFDALTHMFGTMPTGGFTPRNLSVGAYDNPVFENIIILFMFIAGANFTLHYKALHGNLKSLFKDKEFLFYSGVILFSILAIATELRFYIYNSIFTALRYASFQVVSIATTTGFVTADYDVWPAFSKSVLLILMFIGGCAGSTGGAIKNIRVLLLLKQAYREFRKLIHPQAVTPIRLGDKVVSEDVMRN
;
A
#
# COMPACT_ATOMS: atom_id res chain seq x y z
N MET A 1 11.56 13.25 18.41
CA MET A 1 10.38 14.12 18.33
C MET A 1 10.05 14.60 19.74
N SER A 2 9.48 15.80 19.89
CA SER A 2 8.85 16.20 21.15
C SER A 2 7.63 15.31 21.43
N LEU A 3 7.13 15.25 22.67
CA LEU A 3 5.93 14.46 23.00
C LEU A 3 4.71 14.93 22.18
N PHE A 4 4.56 16.24 22.02
CA PHE A 4 3.50 16.83 21.21
C PHE A 4 3.60 16.41 19.73
N ASP A 5 4.80 16.48 19.15
CA ASP A 5 5.04 16.05 17.77
C ASP A 5 4.76 14.55 17.61
N ALA A 6 5.16 13.72 18.58
CA ALA A 6 4.91 12.28 18.53
C ALA A 6 3.40 11.95 18.56
N LEU A 7 2.63 12.59 19.45
CA LEU A 7 1.18 12.40 19.54
C LEU A 7 0.45 12.88 18.28
N THR A 8 0.83 14.04 17.75
CA THR A 8 0.21 14.57 16.51
C THR A 8 0.50 13.66 15.31
N HIS A 9 1.72 13.15 15.17
CA HIS A 9 2.03 12.18 14.10
C HIS A 9 1.29 10.86 14.30
N MET A 10 1.11 10.37 15.53
CA MET A 10 0.29 9.19 15.80
C MET A 10 -1.14 9.38 15.32
N PHE A 11 -1.76 10.52 15.66
CA PHE A 11 -3.10 10.89 15.21
C PHE A 11 -3.19 11.15 13.71
N GLY A 12 -2.10 11.52 13.03
CA GLY A 12 -2.05 11.57 11.57
C GLY A 12 -1.84 10.22 10.91
N THR A 13 -1.14 9.29 11.56
CA THR A 13 -0.72 8.00 10.98
C THR A 13 -1.84 6.96 11.01
N MET A 14 -2.42 6.67 12.19
CA MET A 14 -3.38 5.58 12.34
C MET A 14 -4.69 5.76 11.55
N PRO A 15 -5.28 6.96 11.44
CA PRO A 15 -6.44 7.18 10.58
C PRO A 15 -6.04 7.46 9.12
N THR A 16 -4.77 7.27 8.74
CA THR A 16 -4.22 7.57 7.40
C THR A 16 -4.55 8.99 6.93
N GLY A 17 -4.40 9.98 7.83
CA GLY A 17 -4.79 11.37 7.59
C GLY A 17 -3.66 12.29 7.14
N GLY A 18 -2.40 11.96 7.43
CA GLY A 18 -1.25 12.70 6.89
C GLY A 18 -0.95 14.07 7.48
N PHE A 19 -1.76 14.55 8.43
CA PHE A 19 -1.55 15.84 9.06
C PHE A 19 -0.37 15.82 10.04
N THR A 20 0.37 16.92 10.06
CA THR A 20 1.62 17.08 10.81
C THR A 20 1.84 18.55 11.15
N PRO A 21 2.43 18.86 12.33
CA PRO A 21 2.70 20.23 12.76
C PRO A 21 3.87 20.89 12.02
N ARG A 22 4.52 20.20 11.07
CA ARG A 22 5.71 20.69 10.34
C ARG A 22 5.41 20.82 8.85
N ASN A 23 5.86 21.91 8.23
CA ASN A 23 5.67 22.14 6.79
C ASN A 23 6.35 21.06 5.91
N LEU A 24 7.53 20.58 6.31
CA LEU A 24 8.24 19.49 5.60
C LEU A 24 7.76 18.09 6.01
N SER A 25 6.61 18.00 6.70
CA SER A 25 6.08 16.73 7.18
C SER A 25 7.12 15.98 8.05
N VAL A 26 7.12 14.65 8.04
CA VAL A 26 8.11 13.78 8.69
C VAL A 26 9.53 14.06 8.21
N GLY A 27 9.71 14.59 6.99
CA GLY A 27 11.01 15.03 6.48
C GLY A 27 11.70 16.10 7.33
N ALA A 28 10.95 16.86 8.14
CA ALA A 28 11.52 17.86 9.06
C ALA A 28 12.43 17.27 10.14
N TYR A 29 12.30 15.97 10.45
CA TYR A 29 13.06 15.33 11.53
C TYR A 29 14.30 14.57 11.05
N ASP A 30 14.40 14.28 9.74
CA ASP A 30 15.45 13.50 9.09
C ASP A 30 16.01 12.35 9.95
N ASN A 31 15.11 11.55 10.53
CA ASN A 31 15.50 10.46 11.43
C ASN A 31 14.95 9.13 10.92
N PRO A 32 15.82 8.20 10.48
CA PRO A 32 15.41 6.89 9.98
C PRO A 32 14.56 6.09 10.96
N VAL A 33 14.75 6.28 12.27
CA VAL A 33 13.99 5.56 13.30
C VAL A 33 12.53 6.01 13.29
N PHE A 34 12.27 7.32 13.20
CA PHE A 34 10.89 7.82 13.16
C PHE A 34 10.19 7.41 11.88
N GLU A 35 10.91 7.47 10.75
CA GLU A 35 10.39 7.04 9.46
C GLU A 35 9.98 5.57 9.45
N ASN A 36 10.83 4.67 9.95
CA ASN A 36 10.53 3.24 10.01
C ASN A 36 9.34 2.92 10.93
N ILE A 37 9.22 3.62 12.07
CA ILE A 37 8.07 3.46 12.96
C ILE A 37 6.79 3.90 12.24
N ILE A 38 6.81 5.06 11.59
CA ILE A 38 5.65 5.59 10.88
C ILE A 38 5.27 4.68 9.70
N ILE A 39 6.25 4.18 8.92
CA ILE A 39 6.04 3.19 7.86
C ILE A 39 5.30 1.96 8.39
N LEU A 40 5.77 1.40 9.51
CA LEU A 40 5.15 0.23 10.12
C LEU A 40 3.67 0.48 10.46
N PHE A 41 3.37 1.60 11.12
CA PHE A 41 2.01 1.93 11.52
C PHE A 41 1.11 2.34 10.34
N MET A 42 1.65 3.00 9.32
CA MET A 42 0.93 3.24 8.06
C MET A 42 0.54 1.92 7.40
N PHE A 43 1.49 0.97 7.29
CA PHE A 43 1.23 -0.33 6.69
C PHE A 43 0.14 -1.11 7.45
N ILE A 44 0.20 -1.09 8.79
CA ILE A 44 -0.81 -1.71 9.65
C ILE A 44 -2.17 -1.02 9.48
N ALA A 45 -2.22 0.32 9.50
CA ALA A 45 -3.45 1.08 9.33
C ALA A 45 -4.10 0.85 7.95
N GLY A 46 -3.29 0.66 6.91
CA GLY A 46 -3.75 0.33 5.56
C GLY A 46 -4.31 -1.09 5.40
N ALA A 47 -4.04 -2.00 6.35
CA ALA A 47 -4.54 -3.37 6.34
C ALA A 47 -5.94 -3.51 6.99
N ASN A 48 -6.64 -4.60 6.70
CA ASN A 48 -8.01 -4.82 7.16
C ASN A 48 -8.08 -5.03 8.69
N PHE A 49 -8.87 -4.23 9.41
CA PHE A 49 -9.04 -4.33 10.87
C PHE A 49 -9.63 -5.67 11.34
N THR A 50 -10.40 -6.35 10.50
CA THR A 50 -10.90 -7.70 10.79
C THR A 50 -9.75 -8.70 10.87
N LEU A 51 -8.71 -8.53 10.05
CA LEU A 51 -7.51 -9.38 10.11
C LEU A 51 -6.68 -9.07 11.36
N HIS A 52 -6.58 -7.80 11.75
CA HIS A 52 -5.95 -7.40 13.02
C HIS A 52 -6.64 -8.05 14.21
N TYR A 53 -7.97 -8.01 14.24
CA TYR A 53 -8.76 -8.67 15.29
C TYR A 53 -8.45 -10.17 15.37
N LYS A 54 -8.43 -10.88 14.23
CA LYS A 54 -8.11 -12.32 14.17
C LYS A 54 -6.68 -12.62 14.61
N ALA A 55 -5.73 -11.77 14.24
CA ALA A 55 -4.32 -11.89 14.63
C ALA A 55 -4.15 -11.74 16.15
N LEU A 56 -4.82 -10.76 16.76
CA LEU A 56 -4.80 -10.53 18.21
C LEU A 56 -5.45 -11.68 18.99
N HIS A 57 -6.40 -12.40 18.40
CA HIS A 57 -7.01 -13.60 18.97
C HIS A 57 -6.24 -14.90 18.65
N GLY A 58 -4.98 -14.81 18.23
CA GLY A 58 -4.08 -15.96 18.05
C GLY A 58 -4.10 -16.60 16.66
N ASN A 59 -4.92 -16.11 15.72
CA ASN A 59 -4.98 -16.66 14.36
C ASN A 59 -4.13 -15.85 13.36
N LEU A 60 -2.81 -15.81 13.59
CA LEU A 60 -1.85 -15.12 12.71
C LEU A 60 -1.80 -15.72 11.30
N LYS A 61 -2.11 -17.02 11.15
CA LYS A 61 -2.18 -17.69 9.85
C LYS A 61 -3.24 -17.08 8.92
N SER A 62 -4.24 -16.38 9.48
CA SER A 62 -5.28 -15.72 8.68
C SER A 62 -4.72 -14.62 7.77
N LEU A 63 -3.68 -13.88 8.20
CA LEU A 63 -3.02 -12.85 7.39
C LEU A 63 -2.43 -13.43 6.11
N PHE A 64 -1.69 -14.54 6.22
CA PHE A 64 -1.04 -15.19 5.08
C PHE A 64 -2.00 -16.00 4.19
N LYS A 65 -3.22 -16.27 4.64
CA LYS A 65 -4.25 -16.91 3.82
C LYS A 65 -5.10 -15.90 3.05
N ASP A 66 -5.17 -14.66 3.55
CA ASP A 66 -5.99 -13.62 2.95
C ASP A 66 -5.36 -13.12 1.64
N LYS A 67 -6.09 -13.31 0.53
CA LYS A 67 -5.60 -12.97 -0.80
C LYS A 67 -5.52 -11.46 -1.03
N GLU A 68 -6.34 -10.67 -0.35
CA GLU A 68 -6.28 -9.20 -0.45
C GLU A 68 -5.05 -8.68 0.27
N PHE A 69 -4.79 -9.15 1.50
CA PHE A 69 -3.61 -8.75 2.27
C PHE A 69 -2.30 -9.13 1.58
N LEU A 70 -2.23 -10.34 0.99
CA LEU A 70 -1.08 -10.76 0.19
C LEU A 70 -0.89 -9.88 -1.06
N PHE A 71 -1.99 -9.52 -1.73
CA PHE A 71 -1.93 -8.63 -2.89
C PHE A 71 -1.45 -7.23 -2.50
N TYR A 72 -2.03 -6.64 -1.46
CA TYR A 72 -1.60 -5.36 -0.89
C TYR A 72 -0.11 -5.34 -0.53
N SER A 73 0.34 -6.35 0.22
CA SER A 73 1.75 -6.48 0.62
C SER A 73 2.67 -6.65 -0.59
N GLY A 74 2.24 -7.41 -1.59
CA GLY A 74 2.98 -7.62 -2.83
C GLY A 74 3.09 -6.36 -3.68
N VAL A 75 2.01 -5.59 -3.83
CA VAL A 75 1.99 -4.31 -4.57
C VAL A 75 2.94 -3.30 -3.91
N ILE A 76 2.89 -3.17 -2.58
CA ILE A 76 3.80 -2.30 -1.84
C ILE A 76 5.24 -2.76 -2.03
N LEU A 77 5.56 -4.02 -1.74
CA LEU A 77 6.94 -4.52 -1.83
C LEU A 77 7.52 -4.38 -3.24
N PHE A 78 6.74 -4.72 -4.26
CA PHE A 78 7.15 -4.57 -5.66
C PHE A 78 7.44 -3.11 -5.99
N SER A 79 6.56 -2.19 -5.58
CA SER A 79 6.73 -0.75 -5.85
C SER A 79 7.94 -0.17 -5.13
N ILE A 80 8.20 -0.59 -3.88
CA ILE A 80 9.40 -0.21 -3.13
C ILE A 80 10.65 -0.64 -3.88
N LEU A 81 10.72 -1.91 -4.31
CA LEU A 81 11.90 -2.44 -5.00
C LEU A 81 12.11 -1.76 -6.36
N ALA A 82 11.03 -1.54 -7.12
CA ALA A 82 11.09 -0.87 -8.42
C ALA A 82 11.63 0.57 -8.29
N ILE A 83 11.06 1.36 -7.37
CA ILE A 83 11.47 2.75 -7.13
C ILE A 83 12.87 2.82 -6.51
N ALA A 84 13.16 1.99 -5.49
CA ALA A 84 14.48 1.99 -4.85
C ALA A 84 15.60 1.65 -5.84
N THR A 85 15.35 0.74 -6.79
CA THR A 85 16.31 0.40 -7.84
C THR A 85 16.59 1.60 -8.73
N GLU A 86 15.55 2.28 -9.22
CA GLU A 86 15.72 3.47 -10.06
C GLU A 86 16.43 4.60 -9.30
N LEU A 87 15.98 4.90 -8.08
CA LEU A 87 16.57 5.94 -7.25
C LEU A 87 18.05 5.67 -6.95
N ARG A 88 18.45 4.41 -6.79
CA ARG A 88 19.86 4.04 -6.59
C ARG A 88 20.73 4.38 -7.80
N PHE A 89 20.21 4.29 -9.02
CA PHE A 89 20.98 4.57 -10.23
C PHE A 89 21.03 6.06 -10.58
N TYR A 90 19.95 6.81 -10.30
CA TYR A 90 19.82 8.18 -10.80
C TYR A 90 19.95 9.28 -9.73
N ILE A 91 19.66 9.00 -8.46
CA ILE A 91 19.56 10.05 -7.42
C ILE A 91 20.48 9.78 -6.24
N TYR A 92 20.39 8.60 -5.62
CA TYR A 92 21.10 8.30 -4.39
C TYR A 92 22.23 7.29 -4.63
N ASN A 93 23.44 7.63 -4.17
CA ASN A 93 24.59 6.73 -4.28
C ASN A 93 24.55 5.53 -3.32
N SER A 94 23.70 5.58 -2.29
CA SER A 94 23.55 4.51 -1.29
C SER A 94 22.23 3.78 -1.46
N ILE A 95 22.30 2.44 -1.48
CA ILE A 95 21.10 1.60 -1.58
C ILE A 95 20.21 1.72 -0.34
N PHE A 96 20.80 1.93 0.83
CA PHE A 96 20.05 2.13 2.07
C PHE A 96 19.26 3.45 2.04
N THR A 97 19.85 4.50 1.49
CA THR A 97 19.18 5.80 1.33
C THR A 97 18.06 5.73 0.30
N ALA A 98 18.30 5.07 -0.84
CA ALA A 98 17.27 4.84 -1.86
C ALA A 98 16.09 4.03 -1.28
N LEU A 99 16.38 2.96 -0.54
CA LEU A 99 15.35 2.13 0.09
C LEU A 99 14.57 2.88 1.18
N ARG A 100 15.25 3.67 2.02
CA ARG A 100 14.64 4.52 3.05
C ARG A 100 13.59 5.44 2.44
N TYR A 101 13.94 6.25 1.44
CA TYR A 101 13.00 7.19 0.86
C TYR A 101 11.94 6.52 -0.02
N ALA A 102 12.29 5.48 -0.78
CA ALA A 102 11.33 4.71 -1.57
C ALA A 102 10.27 4.05 -0.69
N SER A 103 10.69 3.35 0.37
CA SER A 103 9.77 2.68 1.29
C SER A 103 8.81 3.65 1.97
N PHE A 104 9.31 4.81 2.42
CA PHE A 104 8.47 5.81 3.05
C PHE A 104 7.39 6.34 2.10
N GLN A 105 7.78 6.78 0.91
CA GLN A 105 6.84 7.40 -0.03
C GLN A 105 5.85 6.39 -0.60
N VAL A 106 6.31 5.17 -0.93
CA VAL A 106 5.43 4.12 -1.43
C VAL A 106 4.37 3.75 -0.39
N VAL A 107 4.78 3.49 0.85
CA VAL A 107 3.81 3.10 1.89
C VAL A 107 2.87 4.26 2.17
N SER A 108 3.37 5.49 2.28
CA SER A 108 2.52 6.64 2.57
C SER A 108 1.46 6.91 1.49
N ILE A 109 1.83 6.78 0.22
CA ILE A 109 0.91 7.00 -0.90
C ILE A 109 -0.04 5.81 -1.06
N ALA A 110 0.46 4.57 -1.00
CA ALA A 110 -0.37 3.36 -1.15
C ALA A 110 -1.39 3.21 -0.01
N THR A 111 -1.06 3.64 1.21
CA THR A 111 -2.02 3.66 2.33
C THR A 111 -2.84 4.94 2.37
N THR A 112 -2.70 5.82 1.39
CA THR A 112 -3.38 7.12 1.29
C THR A 112 -3.14 8.04 2.50
N THR A 113 -2.06 7.83 3.24
CA THR A 113 -1.70 8.66 4.38
C THR A 113 -1.18 10.01 3.92
N GLY A 114 -0.32 10.05 2.90
CA GLY A 114 0.15 11.31 2.30
C GLY A 114 1.23 12.08 3.09
N PHE A 115 1.96 11.41 3.99
CA PHE A 115 3.20 11.97 4.53
C PHE A 115 4.31 12.00 3.49
N VAL A 116 5.18 12.99 3.60
CA VAL A 116 6.34 13.20 2.73
C VAL A 116 7.62 13.26 3.57
N THR A 117 8.70 12.63 3.08
CA THR A 117 10.07 12.71 3.65
C THR A 117 11.13 13.18 2.66
N ALA A 118 10.86 13.04 1.37
CA ALA A 118 11.72 13.50 0.29
C ALA A 118 10.89 14.21 -0.78
N ASP A 119 11.50 15.19 -1.43
CA ASP A 119 10.94 15.79 -2.64
C ASP A 119 10.99 14.76 -3.78
N TYR A 120 9.83 14.20 -4.13
CA TYR A 120 9.70 13.25 -5.23
C TYR A 120 9.40 13.92 -6.58
N ASP A 121 9.27 15.26 -6.64
CA ASP A 121 9.09 15.96 -7.91
C ASP A 121 10.36 15.87 -8.75
N VAL A 122 11.52 15.86 -8.10
CA VAL A 122 12.83 15.65 -8.71
C VAL A 122 13.11 14.19 -9.06
N TRP A 123 12.22 13.24 -8.71
CA TRP A 123 12.41 11.83 -9.04
C TRP A 123 12.20 11.56 -10.54
N PRO A 124 12.80 10.48 -11.08
CA PRO A 124 12.60 10.12 -12.48
C PRO A 124 11.13 9.84 -12.80
N ALA A 125 10.79 9.94 -14.09
CA ALA A 125 9.41 9.84 -14.57
C ALA A 125 8.76 8.48 -14.24
N PHE A 126 9.52 7.38 -14.25
CA PHE A 126 8.99 6.07 -13.89
C PHE A 126 8.55 6.02 -12.43
N SER A 127 9.42 6.43 -11.49
CA SER A 127 9.06 6.52 -10.07
C SER A 127 7.80 7.36 -9.83
N LYS A 128 7.70 8.54 -10.46
CA LYS A 128 6.50 9.39 -10.37
C LYS A 128 5.24 8.71 -10.91
N SER A 129 5.38 8.00 -12.03
CA SER A 129 4.26 7.25 -12.64
C SER A 129 3.78 6.11 -11.74
N VAL A 130 4.71 5.38 -11.10
CA VAL A 130 4.37 4.32 -10.14
C VAL A 130 3.64 4.91 -8.93
N LEU A 131 4.16 6.00 -8.35
CA LEU A 131 3.50 6.67 -7.22
C LEU A 131 2.10 7.18 -7.61
N LEU A 132 1.93 7.75 -8.80
CA LEU A 132 0.63 8.19 -9.31
C LEU A 132 -0.38 7.03 -9.43
N ILE A 133 0.07 5.86 -9.93
CA ILE A 133 -0.79 4.67 -9.99
C ILE A 133 -1.19 4.21 -8.59
N LEU A 134 -0.25 4.24 -7.63
CA LEU A 134 -0.52 3.89 -6.23
C LEU A 134 -1.54 4.83 -5.57
N MET A 135 -1.66 6.09 -5.99
CA MET A 135 -2.70 6.99 -5.47
C MET A 135 -4.11 6.46 -5.74
N PHE A 136 -4.31 5.68 -6.80
CA PHE A 136 -5.60 5.06 -7.11
C PHE A 136 -5.80 3.73 -6.38
N ILE A 137 -4.71 3.01 -6.10
CA ILE A 137 -4.72 1.72 -5.41
C ILE A 137 -4.51 1.95 -3.92
N GLY A 138 -5.61 2.09 -3.19
CA GLY A 138 -5.58 2.41 -1.75
C GLY A 138 -5.34 1.19 -0.85
N GLY A 139 -5.71 1.34 0.42
CA GLY A 139 -5.60 0.26 1.41
C GLY A 139 -6.56 -0.92 1.18
N CYS A 140 -6.52 -1.89 2.08
CA CYS A 140 -7.46 -3.02 2.08
C CYS A 140 -8.91 -2.58 2.38
N ALA A 141 -9.88 -3.42 2.02
CA ALA A 141 -11.25 -3.28 2.48
C ALA A 141 -11.30 -3.42 4.01
N GLY A 142 -12.08 -2.55 4.66
CA GLY A 142 -12.14 -2.50 6.13
C GLY A 142 -10.88 -1.95 6.80
N SER A 143 -10.07 -1.16 6.08
CA SER A 143 -8.99 -0.33 6.61
C SER A 143 -9.35 1.17 6.60
N THR A 144 -8.53 2.02 7.22
CA THR A 144 -8.73 3.48 7.26
C THR A 144 -8.36 4.19 5.95
N GLY A 145 -7.61 3.54 5.06
CA GLY A 145 -7.18 4.12 3.79
C GLY A 145 -8.35 4.41 2.83
N GLY A 146 -8.18 5.33 1.90
CA GLY A 146 -9.15 5.69 0.87
C GLY A 146 -8.96 4.96 -0.46
N ALA A 147 -9.32 5.65 -1.54
CA ALA A 147 -9.17 5.26 -2.95
C ALA A 147 -9.83 3.92 -3.33
N ILE A 148 -9.52 3.40 -4.52
CA ILE A 148 -10.02 2.10 -4.95
C ILE A 148 -9.31 1.04 -4.11
N LYS A 149 -10.09 0.36 -3.26
CA LYS A 149 -9.58 -0.67 -2.35
C LYS A 149 -8.88 -1.80 -3.10
N ASN A 150 -7.84 -2.38 -2.50
CA ASN A 150 -7.07 -3.48 -3.09
C ASN A 150 -7.93 -4.66 -3.55
N ILE A 151 -8.98 -5.03 -2.80
CA ILE A 151 -9.91 -6.08 -3.23
C ILE A 151 -10.53 -5.81 -4.61
N ARG A 152 -10.89 -4.56 -4.92
CA ARG A 152 -11.49 -4.21 -6.21
C ARG A 152 -10.49 -4.34 -7.34
N VAL A 153 -9.27 -3.84 -7.13
CA VAL A 153 -8.17 -4.00 -8.10
C VAL A 153 -7.88 -5.48 -8.36
N LEU A 154 -7.80 -6.29 -7.31
CA LEU A 154 -7.58 -7.73 -7.42
C LEU A 154 -8.71 -8.44 -8.19
N LEU A 155 -9.97 -8.07 -7.95
CA LEU A 155 -11.11 -8.64 -8.66
C LEU A 155 -11.13 -8.24 -10.13
N LEU A 156 -10.84 -6.98 -10.45
CA LEU A 156 -10.73 -6.49 -11.84
C LEU A 156 -9.63 -7.23 -12.61
N LEU A 157 -8.45 -7.44 -12.00
CA LEU A 157 -7.38 -8.21 -12.61
C LEU A 157 -7.78 -9.66 -12.88
N LYS A 158 -8.49 -10.30 -11.93
CA LYS A 158 -9.02 -11.66 -12.12
C LYS A 158 -10.09 -11.72 -13.20
N GLN A 159 -10.94 -10.70 -13.30
CA GLN A 159 -11.96 -10.60 -14.34
C GLN A 159 -11.31 -10.43 -15.72
N ALA A 160 -10.34 -9.51 -15.85
CA ALA A 160 -9.58 -9.35 -17.08
C ALA A 160 -8.92 -10.67 -17.50
N TYR A 161 -8.24 -11.36 -16.57
CA TYR A 161 -7.65 -12.67 -16.84
C TYR A 161 -8.67 -13.73 -17.28
N ARG A 162 -9.87 -13.74 -16.66
CA ARG A 162 -10.97 -14.62 -17.04
C ARG A 162 -11.43 -14.36 -18.47
N GLU A 163 -11.62 -13.09 -18.84
CA GLU A 163 -12.06 -12.73 -20.19
C GLU A 163 -10.99 -13.07 -21.24
N PHE A 164 -9.70 -12.83 -20.95
CA PHE A 164 -8.61 -13.31 -21.81
C PHE A 164 -8.63 -14.84 -21.98
N ARG A 165 -8.88 -15.60 -20.90
CA ARG A 165 -9.01 -17.07 -20.96
C ARG A 165 -10.19 -17.51 -21.81
N LYS A 166 -11.34 -16.83 -21.74
CA LYS A 166 -12.53 -17.13 -22.55
C LYS A 166 -12.30 -16.86 -24.04
N LEU A 167 -11.51 -15.84 -24.38
CA LEU A 167 -11.12 -15.60 -25.77
C LEU A 167 -10.36 -16.79 -26.38
N ILE A 168 -9.53 -17.46 -25.58
CA ILE A 168 -8.76 -18.65 -25.99
C ILE A 168 -9.60 -19.93 -25.87
N HIS A 169 -10.44 -20.04 -24.83
CA HIS A 169 -11.27 -21.21 -24.53
C HIS A 169 -12.74 -20.80 -24.30
N PRO A 170 -13.54 -20.64 -25.37
CA PRO A 170 -14.91 -20.08 -25.28
C PRO A 170 -15.88 -20.91 -24.42
N GLN A 171 -15.66 -22.22 -24.31
CA GLN A 171 -16.52 -23.13 -23.55
C GLN A 171 -16.09 -23.30 -22.09
N ALA A 172 -14.98 -22.66 -21.66
CA ALA A 172 -14.47 -22.83 -20.30
C ALA A 172 -15.27 -22.02 -19.28
N VAL A 173 -15.96 -22.70 -18.36
CA VAL A 173 -16.61 -22.07 -17.20
C VAL A 173 -15.57 -21.84 -16.11
N THR A 174 -15.11 -20.59 -16.00
CA THR A 174 -14.05 -20.18 -15.07
C THR A 174 -14.61 -19.22 -14.01
N PRO A 175 -15.07 -19.72 -12.84
CA PRO A 175 -15.61 -18.85 -11.78
C PRO A 175 -14.51 -17.99 -11.14
N ILE A 176 -14.81 -16.73 -10.85
CA ILE A 176 -13.89 -15.85 -10.12
C ILE A 176 -13.95 -16.23 -8.64
N ARG A 177 -12.80 -16.54 -8.04
CA ARG A 177 -12.69 -16.93 -6.63
C ARG A 177 -11.89 -15.93 -5.83
N LEU A 178 -12.32 -15.63 -4.60
CA LEU A 178 -11.56 -14.90 -3.59
C LEU A 178 -11.36 -15.82 -2.38
N GLY A 179 -10.13 -16.33 -2.23
CA GLY A 179 -9.87 -17.45 -1.32
C GLY A 179 -10.64 -18.69 -1.77
N ASP A 180 -11.37 -19.30 -0.85
CA ASP A 180 -12.14 -20.52 -1.09
C ASP A 180 -13.57 -20.25 -1.58
N LYS A 181 -13.99 -18.97 -1.64
CA LYS A 181 -15.35 -18.58 -2.03
C LYS A 181 -15.42 -18.11 -3.49
N VAL A 182 -16.45 -18.54 -4.19
CA VAL A 182 -16.82 -18.01 -5.51
C VAL A 182 -17.49 -16.65 -5.32
N VAL A 183 -17.03 -15.65 -6.07
CA VAL A 183 -17.63 -14.32 -6.09
C VAL A 183 -18.81 -14.36 -7.06
N SER A 184 -19.99 -13.91 -6.61
CA SER A 184 -21.18 -13.86 -7.45
C SER A 184 -21.06 -12.80 -8.55
N GLU A 185 -21.74 -13.01 -9.67
CA GLU A 185 -21.77 -12.07 -10.80
C GLU A 185 -22.32 -10.69 -10.40
N ASP A 186 -23.27 -10.64 -9.46
CA ASP A 186 -23.82 -9.37 -8.96
C ASP A 186 -22.78 -8.51 -8.25
N VAL A 187 -21.88 -9.13 -7.48
CA VAL A 187 -20.77 -8.42 -6.82
C VAL A 187 -19.73 -7.94 -7.83
N MET A 188 -19.60 -8.63 -8.97
CA MET A 188 -18.70 -8.24 -10.05
C MET A 188 -19.25 -7.11 -10.93
N ARG A 189 -20.58 -6.89 -10.91
CA ARG A 189 -21.25 -5.81 -11.67
C ARG A 189 -21.26 -4.46 -10.95
N ASN A 190 -20.98 -4.44 -9.64
CA ASN A 190 -20.97 -3.26 -8.76
C ASN A 190 -19.57 -2.69 -8.56
#